data_AF-A0A830BXE5-F1
#
_entry.id   AF-A0A830BXE5-F1
#
_cell.length_a   1.000
_cell.length_b   1.000
_cell.length_c   1.000
_cell.angle_alpha   90.00
_cell.angle_beta   90.00
_cell.angle_gamma   90.00
#
_symmetry.space_group_name_H-M   'P 1'
#
loop_
_entity.id
_entity.type
_entity.pdbx_description
1 polymer ?
#
loop_
_entity_poly.entity_id
_entity_poly.type
_entity_poly.pdbx_seq_one_letter_code
_entity_poly.pdbx_strand_id
1 'polypeptide(L)'
;MEEDELEEIEEVAEITETLVLKYLKPLPLDDHNKKKRKLILANDDDDDEPGIPNGITFSESLVRFKDVKCFDDFKIQVDGLILDSEISKHLRKKYYALCVSQNKFLHENLVKGLNSKLAAGVISETINIADAIRAAKPSSALTDLESYARILKAFEELGMAVGFFQARIDKLLGLSCELQAVIESKRNELDAAEDEMRGLKAKLMGVEMLMEKLVGEIYGLKAKNKKLEVVFTDIADAPW
;
A
#
# COMPACT_ATOMS: atom_id res chain seq x y z
N MET A 1 3.41 -40.71 -19.45
CA MET A 1 3.23 -40.68 -17.98
C MET A 1 4.39 -39.96 -17.31
N GLU A 2 5.65 -40.17 -17.72
CA GLU A 2 6.78 -39.38 -17.21
C GLU A 2 6.96 -38.02 -17.94
N GLU A 3 6.59 -37.91 -19.22
CA GLU A 3 6.72 -36.63 -19.96
C GLU A 3 5.70 -35.57 -19.52
N ASP A 4 4.46 -35.97 -19.22
CA ASP A 4 3.40 -35.06 -18.77
C ASP A 4 3.70 -34.47 -17.36
N GLU A 5 4.33 -35.26 -16.47
CA GLU A 5 4.72 -34.79 -15.14
C GLU A 5 5.89 -33.80 -15.18
N LEU A 6 6.79 -33.91 -16.17
CA LEU A 6 7.90 -32.98 -16.35
C LEU A 6 7.43 -31.62 -16.90
N GLU A 7 6.44 -31.63 -17.79
CA GLU A 7 5.85 -30.41 -18.37
C GLU A 7 5.05 -29.62 -17.31
N GLU A 8 4.34 -30.31 -16.40
CA GLU A 8 3.63 -29.69 -15.27
C GLU A 8 4.59 -29.05 -14.25
N ILE A 9 5.76 -29.64 -14.01
CA ILE A 9 6.77 -29.09 -13.10
C ILE A 9 7.42 -27.84 -13.69
N GLU A 10 7.68 -27.81 -15.00
CA GLU A 10 8.26 -26.66 -15.70
C GLU A 10 7.29 -25.46 -15.75
N GLU A 11 6.00 -25.71 -15.99
CA GLU A 11 4.96 -24.67 -15.98
C GLU A 11 4.77 -24.05 -14.58
N VAL A 12 4.79 -24.88 -13.52
CA VAL A 12 4.72 -24.40 -12.13
C VAL A 12 5.97 -23.60 -11.73
N ALA A 13 7.15 -23.97 -12.22
CA ALA A 13 8.39 -23.23 -12.00
C ALA A 13 8.34 -21.84 -12.67
N GLU A 14 7.81 -21.75 -13.89
CA GLU A 14 7.71 -20.48 -14.63
C GLU A 14 6.66 -19.53 -14.00
N ILE A 15 5.54 -20.08 -13.52
CA ILE A 15 4.51 -19.32 -12.79
C ILE A 15 5.04 -18.81 -11.44
N THR A 16 5.78 -19.64 -10.71
CA THR A 16 6.37 -19.25 -9.42
C THR A 16 7.47 -18.21 -9.59
N GLU A 17 8.33 -18.32 -10.60
CA GLU A 17 9.34 -17.31 -10.93
C GLU A 17 8.71 -15.95 -11.32
N THR A 18 7.60 -15.99 -12.09
CA THR A 18 6.85 -14.79 -12.48
C THR A 18 6.18 -14.11 -11.28
N LEU A 19 5.64 -14.89 -10.33
CA LEU A 19 5.05 -14.36 -9.10
C LEU A 19 6.13 -13.80 -8.16
N VAL A 20 7.25 -14.48 -8.00
CA VAL A 20 8.40 -14.01 -7.22
C VAL A 20 8.89 -12.65 -7.75
N LEU A 21 9.05 -12.48 -9.06
CA LEU A 21 9.48 -11.20 -9.65
C LEU A 21 8.47 -10.06 -9.52
N LYS A 22 7.17 -10.38 -9.39
CA LYS A 22 6.10 -9.40 -9.21
C LYS A 22 5.98 -8.91 -7.76
N TYR A 23 6.34 -9.76 -6.78
CA TYR A 23 6.10 -9.49 -5.35
C TYR A 23 7.37 -9.36 -4.49
N LEU A 24 8.56 -9.70 -5.01
CA LEU A 24 9.86 -9.55 -4.31
C LEU A 24 10.72 -8.35 -4.77
N LYS A 25 10.33 -7.55 -5.77
CA LYS A 25 11.09 -6.33 -6.06
C LYS A 25 11.01 -5.36 -4.86
N PRO A 26 12.15 -4.88 -4.33
CA PRO A 26 12.15 -3.83 -3.32
C PRO A 26 11.38 -2.63 -3.85
N LEU A 27 10.47 -2.09 -3.03
CA LEU A 27 9.82 -0.82 -3.35
C LEU A 27 10.91 0.24 -3.53
N PRO A 28 10.87 1.05 -4.61
CA PRO A 28 11.81 2.15 -4.77
C PRO A 28 11.70 3.09 -3.57
N LEU A 29 12.82 3.36 -2.91
CA LEU A 29 12.93 4.53 -2.03
C LEU A 29 12.95 5.76 -2.95
N ASP A 30 11.79 6.39 -3.15
CA ASP A 30 11.70 7.62 -3.93
C ASP A 30 12.31 8.80 -3.14
N ASP A 31 13.48 9.20 -3.61
CA ASP A 31 14.19 10.42 -3.26
C ASP A 31 13.42 11.63 -3.79
N HIS A 32 12.59 12.24 -2.95
CA HIS A 32 11.92 13.49 -3.27
C HIS A 32 12.94 14.65 -3.21
N ASN A 33 13.62 14.93 -4.33
CA ASN A 33 13.95 16.31 -4.63
C ASN A 33 14.18 16.62 -6.12
N LYS A 34 13.52 17.70 -6.55
CA LYS A 34 13.68 18.48 -7.80
C LYS A 34 12.90 18.00 -9.04
N LYS A 35 11.71 18.58 -9.21
CA LYS A 35 11.41 19.28 -10.48
C LYS A 35 10.45 20.45 -10.30
N LYS A 36 10.96 21.61 -10.75
CA LYS A 36 10.37 22.94 -10.75
C LYS A 36 9.60 23.16 -12.07
N ARG A 37 8.61 24.07 -11.98
CA ARG A 37 7.94 24.87 -13.04
C ARG A 37 6.82 24.13 -13.79
N LYS A 38 5.68 24.77 -14.08
CA LYS A 38 5.55 26.08 -14.73
C LYS A 38 4.16 26.68 -14.50
N LEU A 39 4.15 27.93 -14.03
CA LEU A 39 3.00 28.84 -14.08
C LEU A 39 2.72 29.20 -15.55
N ILE A 40 1.49 28.98 -16.01
CA ILE A 40 0.99 29.56 -17.26
C ILE A 40 -0.29 30.31 -16.92
N LEU A 41 -0.17 31.64 -16.98
CA LEU A 41 -1.29 32.55 -17.17
C LEU A 41 -1.69 32.47 -18.64
N ALA A 42 -2.97 32.27 -18.91
CA ALA A 42 -3.59 32.65 -20.15
C ALA A 42 -4.92 33.31 -19.78
N ASN A 43 -5.00 34.62 -20.00
CA ASN A 43 -6.25 35.35 -20.13
C ASN A 43 -6.79 35.05 -21.53
N ASP A 44 -8.10 34.87 -21.64
CA ASP A 44 -8.90 35.32 -22.78
C ASP A 44 -10.30 35.63 -22.25
N ASP A 45 -10.80 36.79 -22.68
CA ASP A 45 -11.98 37.54 -22.21
C ASP A 45 -13.32 37.05 -22.82
N ASP A 46 -14.38 37.63 -22.26
CA ASP A 46 -15.78 37.77 -22.73
C ASP A 46 -16.80 36.67 -22.35
N ASP A 47 -17.61 36.90 -21.29
CA ASP A 47 -19.04 37.26 -21.42
C ASP A 47 -19.76 37.40 -20.04
N ASP A 48 -20.46 38.52 -19.88
CA ASP A 48 -21.49 38.93 -18.90
C ASP A 48 -21.90 38.00 -17.74
N GLU A 49 -21.56 38.37 -16.47
CA GLU A 49 -22.26 37.88 -15.27
C GLU A 49 -22.50 39.03 -14.25
N PRO A 50 -23.73 39.20 -13.72
CA PRO A 50 -24.11 40.37 -12.93
C PRO A 50 -23.52 40.30 -11.52
N GLY A 51 -22.68 41.29 -11.20
CA GLY A 51 -22.40 41.76 -9.83
C GLY A 51 -22.12 40.68 -8.78
N ILE A 52 -21.00 39.98 -8.89
CA ILE A 52 -20.48 39.16 -7.78
C ILE A 52 -20.14 40.11 -6.62
N PRO A 53 -20.72 39.95 -5.42
CA PRO A 53 -20.26 40.68 -4.25
C PRO A 53 -18.86 40.15 -3.91
N ASN A 54 -17.84 40.83 -4.41
CA ASN A 54 -16.44 40.58 -4.07
C ASN A 54 -16.21 41.01 -2.61
N GLY A 55 -16.63 40.19 -1.66
CA GLY A 55 -16.48 40.49 -0.25
C GLY A 55 -17.04 39.42 0.67
N ILE A 56 -16.52 39.41 1.90
CA ILE A 56 -17.11 38.69 3.01
C ILE A 56 -18.40 39.41 3.39
N THR A 57 -19.53 38.72 3.28
CA THR A 57 -20.83 39.28 3.66
C THR A 57 -21.17 38.89 5.09
N PHE A 58 -21.65 39.85 5.87
CA PHE A 58 -22.18 39.59 7.21
C PHE A 58 -23.57 38.95 7.12
N SER A 59 -23.85 37.97 7.98
CA SER A 59 -25.20 37.42 8.15
C SER A 59 -25.77 37.84 9.50
N GLU A 60 -26.97 38.41 9.47
CA GLU A 60 -27.73 38.81 10.66
C GLU A 60 -28.35 37.59 11.41
N SER A 61 -28.40 36.42 10.77
CA SER A 61 -28.97 35.20 11.36
C SER A 61 -28.05 33.98 11.20
N LEU A 62 -28.04 33.10 12.21
CA LEU A 62 -27.28 31.84 12.19
C LEU A 62 -28.16 30.73 11.61
N VAL A 63 -27.71 30.10 10.52
CA VAL A 63 -28.44 29.01 9.88
C VAL A 63 -28.20 27.68 10.62
N ARG A 64 -29.30 27.02 11.02
CA ARG A 64 -29.38 25.62 11.48
C ARG A 64 -28.87 24.63 10.44
N PHE A 65 -28.01 23.64 10.74
CA PHE A 65 -27.75 22.58 9.73
C PHE A 65 -29.04 21.84 9.35
N LYS A 66 -29.93 21.63 10.32
CA LYS A 66 -31.27 21.04 10.13
C LYS A 66 -32.16 21.83 9.16
N ASP A 67 -31.86 23.11 8.96
CA ASP A 67 -32.64 24.02 8.13
C ASP A 67 -32.11 24.03 6.67
N VAL A 68 -30.95 23.41 6.39
CA VAL A 68 -30.36 23.27 5.05
C VAL A 68 -30.96 22.06 4.33
N LYS A 69 -31.74 22.29 3.26
CA LYS A 69 -32.39 21.21 2.50
C LYS A 69 -31.59 20.78 1.28
N CYS A 70 -30.88 21.72 0.67
CA CYS A 70 -30.07 21.48 -0.51
C CYS A 70 -28.76 22.29 -0.47
N PHE A 71 -27.94 22.14 -1.52
CA PHE A 71 -26.69 22.89 -1.64
C PHE A 71 -26.91 24.41 -1.73
N ASP A 72 -28.02 24.87 -2.32
CA ASP A 72 -28.27 26.31 -2.47
C ASP A 72 -28.59 26.99 -1.13
N ASP A 73 -29.15 26.24 -0.18
CA ASP A 73 -29.40 26.68 1.20
C ASP A 73 -28.13 26.63 2.08
N PHE A 74 -27.06 25.99 1.60
CA PHE A 74 -25.84 25.77 2.37
C PHE A 74 -24.94 27.01 2.33
N LYS A 75 -24.74 27.60 3.51
CA LYS A 75 -23.81 28.72 3.73
C LYS A 75 -22.74 28.33 4.72
N ILE A 76 -21.48 28.61 4.37
CA ILE A 76 -20.36 28.43 5.28
C ILE A 76 -20.24 29.71 6.09
N GLN A 77 -20.67 29.68 7.36
CA GLN A 77 -20.68 30.84 8.23
C GLN A 77 -19.75 30.60 9.42
N VAL A 78 -18.78 31.50 9.61
CA VAL A 78 -17.84 31.46 10.75
C VAL A 78 -17.80 32.85 11.36
N ASP A 79 -18.06 32.93 12.66
CA ASP A 79 -18.05 34.20 13.41
C ASP A 79 -18.93 35.31 12.78
N GLY A 80 -20.11 34.94 12.27
CA GLY A 80 -21.02 35.87 11.61
C GLY A 80 -20.69 36.21 10.14
N LEU A 81 -19.54 35.73 9.66
CA LEU A 81 -19.03 35.99 8.30
C LEU A 81 -19.34 34.82 7.36
N ILE A 82 -19.88 35.12 6.18
CA ILE A 82 -20.09 34.11 5.13
C ILE A 82 -18.79 33.95 4.32
N LEU A 83 -18.26 32.73 4.28
CA LEU A 83 -17.00 32.36 3.62
C LEU A 83 -17.20 31.81 2.20
N ASP A 84 -18.41 31.88 1.66
CA ASP A 84 -18.77 31.33 0.35
C ASP A 84 -17.89 31.84 -0.80
N SER A 85 -17.43 33.09 -0.73
CA SER A 85 -16.56 33.72 -1.73
C SER A 85 -15.09 33.32 -1.61
N GLU A 86 -14.66 32.88 -0.43
CA GLU A 86 -13.27 32.44 -0.17
C GLU A 86 -13.02 30.99 -0.60
N ILE A 87 -14.08 30.21 -0.84
CA ILE A 87 -13.99 28.79 -1.22
C ILE A 87 -14.69 28.57 -2.56
N SER A 88 -13.97 28.00 -3.52
CA SER A 88 -14.53 27.70 -4.85
C SER A 88 -15.81 26.85 -4.75
N LYS A 89 -16.76 27.08 -5.66
CA LYS A 89 -18.05 26.36 -5.68
C LYS A 89 -17.89 24.84 -5.70
N HIS A 90 -16.88 24.34 -6.43
CA HIS A 90 -16.56 22.91 -6.48
C HIS A 90 -16.16 22.36 -5.10
N LEU A 91 -15.26 23.04 -4.39
CA LEU A 91 -14.86 22.62 -3.04
C LEU A 91 -16.04 22.72 -2.06
N ARG A 92 -16.85 23.78 -2.13
CA ARG A 92 -18.05 23.91 -1.31
C ARG A 92 -19.04 22.75 -1.49
N LYS A 93 -19.21 22.25 -2.72
CA LYS A 93 -20.04 21.06 -2.97
C LYS A 93 -19.50 19.82 -2.27
N LYS A 94 -18.19 19.58 -2.32
CA LYS A 94 -17.54 18.47 -1.60
C LYS A 94 -17.70 18.62 -0.08
N TYR A 95 -17.50 19.83 0.42
CA TYR A 95 -17.65 20.13 1.85
C TYR A 95 -19.09 19.97 2.34
N TYR A 96 -20.06 20.42 1.54
CA TYR A 96 -21.48 20.17 1.79
C TYR A 96 -21.77 18.67 1.91
N ALA A 97 -21.27 17.85 0.97
CA ALA A 97 -21.43 16.39 1.04
C ALA A 97 -20.81 15.79 2.32
N LEU A 98 -19.67 16.31 2.78
CA LEU A 98 -19.07 15.90 4.05
C LEU A 98 -19.97 16.26 5.25
N CYS A 99 -20.48 17.50 5.29
CA CYS A 99 -21.40 17.95 6.34
C CYS A 99 -22.68 17.10 6.37
N VAL A 100 -23.25 16.80 5.20
CA VAL A 100 -24.41 15.90 5.05
C VAL A 100 -24.11 14.50 5.59
N SER A 101 -22.94 13.93 5.28
CA SER A 101 -22.56 12.61 5.78
C SER A 101 -22.49 12.52 7.30
N GLN A 102 -22.23 13.65 7.96
CA GLN A 102 -22.15 13.76 9.42
C GLN A 102 -23.40 14.39 10.05
N ASN A 103 -24.39 14.76 9.21
CA ASN A 103 -25.60 15.47 9.60
C ASN A 103 -25.35 16.71 10.48
N LYS A 104 -24.27 17.47 10.21
CA LYS A 104 -23.88 18.67 10.96
C LYS A 104 -22.93 19.55 10.15
N PHE A 105 -22.84 20.83 10.50
CA PHE A 105 -21.75 21.67 10.02
C PHE A 105 -20.45 21.27 10.70
N LEU A 106 -19.44 20.91 9.92
CA LEU A 106 -18.14 20.52 10.49
C LEU A 106 -17.38 21.70 11.10
N HIS A 107 -17.78 22.93 10.78
CA HIS A 107 -17.14 24.17 11.20
C HIS A 107 -17.89 24.93 12.32
N GLU A 108 -18.95 24.33 12.88
CA GLU A 108 -19.86 25.01 13.83
C GLU A 108 -19.14 25.56 15.07
N ASN A 109 -18.11 24.85 15.54
CA ASN A 109 -17.38 25.19 16.76
C ASN A 109 -16.00 25.79 16.48
N LEU A 110 -15.71 26.22 15.24
CA LEU A 110 -14.45 26.88 14.93
C LEU A 110 -14.22 28.07 15.90
N VAL A 111 -12.99 28.19 16.40
CA VAL A 111 -12.62 29.25 17.35
C VAL A 111 -13.01 30.63 16.81
N LYS A 112 -13.70 31.42 17.65
CA LYS A 112 -14.12 32.79 17.31
C LYS A 112 -12.93 33.71 17.09
N GLY A 113 -13.08 34.73 16.24
CA GLY A 113 -12.01 35.65 15.87
C GLY A 113 -10.98 35.06 14.90
N LEU A 114 -11.19 33.84 14.37
CA LEU A 114 -10.36 33.31 13.29
C LEU A 114 -10.49 34.21 12.05
N ASN A 115 -9.37 34.51 11.39
CA ASN A 115 -9.40 35.19 10.12
C ASN A 115 -10.16 34.36 9.07
N SER A 116 -11.02 35.00 8.27
CA SER A 116 -11.84 34.36 7.24
C SER A 116 -11.03 33.50 6.26
N LYS A 117 -9.85 33.96 5.84
CA LYS A 117 -8.97 33.21 4.94
C LYS A 117 -8.39 31.97 5.61
N LEU A 118 -8.06 32.06 6.91
CA LEU A 118 -7.59 30.91 7.67
C LEU A 118 -8.71 29.88 7.83
N ALA A 119 -9.93 30.32 8.16
CA ALA A 119 -11.09 29.42 8.27
C ALA A 119 -11.40 28.75 6.93
N ALA A 120 -11.38 29.50 5.83
CA ALA A 120 -11.53 28.96 4.48
C ALA A 120 -10.41 27.97 4.12
N GLY A 121 -9.18 28.26 4.55
CA GLY A 121 -8.02 27.37 4.40
C GLY A 121 -8.21 26.04 5.15
N VAL A 122 -8.61 26.07 6.42
CA VAL A 122 -8.88 24.87 7.23
C VAL A 122 -9.98 24.01 6.60
N ILE A 123 -11.06 24.64 6.13
CA ILE A 123 -12.16 23.94 5.45
C ILE A 123 -11.67 23.31 4.13
N SER A 124 -10.91 24.06 3.33
CA SER A 124 -10.38 23.57 2.06
C SER A 124 -9.43 22.40 2.27
N GLU A 125 -8.56 22.48 3.27
CA GLU A 125 -7.62 21.40 3.59
C GLU A 125 -8.33 20.17 4.15
N THR A 126 -9.40 20.34 4.93
CA THR A 126 -10.26 19.23 5.37
C THR A 126 -10.83 18.44 4.18
N ILE A 127 -11.18 19.12 3.08
CA ILE A 127 -11.67 18.47 1.85
C ILE A 127 -10.53 17.72 1.16
N ASN A 128 -9.35 18.34 1.04
CA ASN A 128 -8.17 17.71 0.42
C ASN A 128 -7.79 16.43 1.16
N ILE A 129 -7.76 16.47 2.50
CA ILE A 129 -7.49 15.31 3.35
C ILE A 129 -8.57 14.24 3.15
N ALA A 130 -9.85 14.62 3.09
CA ALA A 130 -10.93 13.68 2.85
C ALA A 130 -10.77 12.92 1.52
N ASP A 131 -10.37 13.61 0.46
CA ASP A 131 -10.10 13.01 -0.85
C ASP A 131 -8.84 12.14 -0.83
N ALA A 132 -7.78 12.58 -0.14
CA ALA A 132 -6.56 11.80 0.04
C ALA A 132 -6.81 10.49 0.81
N ILE A 133 -7.56 10.54 1.91
CA ILE A 133 -7.99 9.33 2.66
C ILE A 133 -8.80 8.39 1.76
N ARG A 134 -9.66 8.93 0.89
CA ARG A 134 -10.48 8.13 -0.04
C ARG A 134 -9.65 7.49 -1.15
N ALA A 135 -8.53 8.12 -1.54
CA ALA A 135 -7.61 7.64 -2.56
C ALA A 135 -6.45 6.79 -2.01
N ALA A 136 -6.30 6.71 -0.68
CA ALA A 136 -5.19 6.02 -0.02
C ALA A 136 -5.12 4.53 -0.40
N LYS A 137 -3.89 4.05 -0.60
CA LYS A 137 -3.58 2.65 -0.94
C LYS A 137 -2.71 2.02 0.16
N PRO A 138 -2.83 0.70 0.42
CA PRO A 138 -2.08 0.03 1.48
C PRO A 138 -0.55 0.16 1.34
N SER A 139 -0.04 0.21 0.11
CA SER A 139 1.40 0.13 -0.17
C SER A 139 2.17 1.46 -0.13
N SER A 140 1.48 2.61 -0.06
CA SER A 140 2.13 3.93 -0.24
C SER A 140 1.62 5.04 0.68
N ALA A 141 0.65 4.77 1.56
CA ALA A 141 -0.08 5.83 2.27
C ALA A 141 0.22 5.95 3.77
N LEU A 142 1.12 5.14 4.35
CA LEU A 142 1.31 5.11 5.81
C LEU A 142 1.80 6.46 6.38
N THR A 143 2.88 7.02 5.83
CA THR A 143 3.45 8.29 6.28
C THR A 143 2.53 9.49 6.06
N ASP A 144 1.74 9.43 4.98
CA ASP A 144 0.78 10.46 4.62
C ASP A 144 -0.44 10.43 5.55
N LEU A 145 -0.97 9.23 5.83
CA LEU A 145 -2.09 9.04 6.76
C LEU A 145 -1.74 9.51 8.18
N GLU A 146 -0.53 9.21 8.67
CA GLU A 146 -0.06 9.73 9.96
C GLU A 146 0.06 11.25 9.98
N SER A 147 0.49 11.85 8.86
CA SER A 147 0.58 13.30 8.72
C SER A 147 -0.80 13.95 8.69
N TYR A 148 -1.74 13.37 7.96
CA TYR A 148 -3.14 13.79 7.95
C TYR A 148 -3.78 13.65 9.34
N ALA A 149 -3.49 12.58 10.08
CA ALA A 149 -3.96 12.40 11.46
C ALA A 149 -3.52 13.57 12.36
N ARG A 150 -2.26 14.00 12.25
CA ARG A 150 -1.73 15.15 13.02
C ARG A 150 -2.41 16.46 12.61
N ILE A 151 -2.63 16.68 11.31
CA ILE A 151 -3.30 17.89 10.81
C ILE A 151 -4.77 17.92 11.27
N LEU A 152 -5.49 16.81 11.17
CA LEU A 152 -6.87 16.69 11.61
C LEU A 152 -7.02 16.91 13.11
N LYS A 153 -6.06 16.43 13.92
CA LYS A 153 -6.02 16.73 15.35
C LYS A 153 -5.89 18.23 15.61
N ALA A 154 -5.01 18.92 14.89
CA ALA A 154 -4.91 20.39 15.00
C ALA A 154 -6.20 21.10 14.55
N PHE A 155 -6.89 20.58 13.54
CA PHE A 155 -8.19 21.12 13.12
C PHE A 155 -9.28 20.88 14.16
N GLU A 156 -9.27 19.72 14.83
CA GLU A 156 -10.16 19.42 15.95
C GLU A 156 -9.90 20.36 17.13
N GLU A 157 -8.64 20.65 17.46
CA GLU A 157 -8.25 21.65 18.46
C GLU A 157 -8.69 23.08 18.08
N LEU A 158 -8.77 23.39 16.78
CA LEU A 158 -9.38 24.64 16.27
C LEU A 158 -10.91 24.63 16.28
N GLY A 159 -11.54 23.51 16.67
CA GLY A 159 -13.00 23.39 16.79
C GLY A 159 -13.71 22.75 15.59
N MET A 160 -12.97 22.15 14.65
CA MET A 160 -13.57 21.37 13.56
C MET A 160 -14.08 20.02 14.07
N ALA A 161 -15.27 19.62 13.64
CA ALA A 161 -15.85 18.33 13.97
C ALA A 161 -15.33 17.20 13.06
N VAL A 162 -14.03 16.91 13.11
CA VAL A 162 -13.32 16.01 12.19
C VAL A 162 -12.89 14.66 12.78
N GLY A 163 -13.24 14.35 14.02
CA GLY A 163 -12.84 13.08 14.67
C GLY A 163 -13.26 11.80 13.94
N PHE A 164 -14.27 11.86 13.07
CA PHE A 164 -14.64 10.71 12.22
C PHE A 164 -13.58 10.37 11.16
N PHE A 165 -12.78 11.34 10.73
CA PHE A 165 -11.63 11.08 9.88
C PHE A 165 -10.52 10.36 10.65
N GLN A 166 -10.29 10.74 11.91
CA GLN A 166 -9.34 10.08 12.81
C GLN A 166 -9.65 8.57 12.91
N ALA A 167 -10.91 8.23 13.25
CA ALA A 167 -11.34 6.84 13.35
C ALA A 167 -11.18 6.06 12.03
N ARG A 168 -11.37 6.73 10.88
CA ARG A 168 -11.15 6.12 9.57
C ARG A 168 -9.67 5.89 9.29
N ILE A 169 -8.81 6.85 9.61
CA ILE A 169 -7.36 6.71 9.47
C ILE A 169 -6.86 5.55 10.32
N ASP A 170 -7.27 5.47 11.60
CA ASP A 170 -6.86 4.41 12.51
C ASP A 170 -7.22 3.02 11.95
N LYS A 171 -8.42 2.89 11.37
CA LYS A 171 -8.85 1.66 10.70
C LYS A 171 -7.99 1.32 9.48
N LEU A 172 -7.63 2.32 8.66
CA LEU A 172 -6.78 2.10 7.49
C LEU A 172 -5.35 1.69 7.89
N LEU A 173 -4.79 2.33 8.92
CA LEU A 173 -3.48 1.99 9.46
C LEU A 173 -3.50 0.56 10.04
N GLY A 174 -4.53 0.19 10.79
CA GLY A 174 -4.69 -1.17 11.31
C GLY A 174 -4.69 -2.23 10.21
N LEU A 175 -5.50 -2.05 9.16
CA LEU A 175 -5.54 -2.95 8.01
C LEU A 175 -4.18 -3.04 7.29
N SER A 176 -3.47 -1.92 7.18
CA SER A 176 -2.14 -1.89 6.55
C SER A 176 -1.11 -2.66 7.37
N CYS A 177 -1.14 -2.55 8.70
CA CYS A 177 -0.27 -3.32 9.59
C CYS A 177 -0.56 -4.82 9.53
N GLU A 178 -1.84 -5.21 9.53
CA GLU A 178 -2.24 -6.62 9.38
C GLU A 178 -1.76 -7.20 8.06
N LEU A 179 -1.95 -6.48 6.95
CA LEU A 179 -1.48 -6.90 5.64
C LEU A 179 0.05 -7.06 5.61
N GLN A 180 0.79 -6.12 6.20
CA GLN A 180 2.24 -6.19 6.26
C GLN A 180 2.71 -7.40 7.07
N ALA A 181 2.05 -7.71 8.19
CA ALA A 181 2.36 -8.88 9.02
C ALA A 181 2.13 -10.20 8.25
N VAL A 182 1.07 -10.29 7.46
CA VAL A 182 0.80 -11.47 6.61
C VAL A 182 1.87 -11.63 5.53
N ILE A 183 2.24 -10.54 4.86
CA ILE A 183 3.30 -10.56 3.83
C ILE A 183 4.62 -11.02 4.44
N GLU A 184 4.99 -10.48 5.60
CA GLU A 184 6.23 -10.83 6.29
C GLU A 184 6.24 -12.29 6.73
N SER A 185 5.10 -12.80 7.25
CA SER A 185 4.96 -14.23 7.58
C SER A 185 5.20 -15.12 6.37
N LYS A 186 4.66 -14.75 5.19
CA LYS A 186 4.83 -15.53 3.96
C LYS A 186 6.25 -15.46 3.39
N ARG A 187 6.95 -14.34 3.56
CA ARG A 187 8.38 -14.26 3.24
C ARG A 187 9.21 -15.19 4.10
N ASN A 188 8.96 -15.21 5.41
CA ASN A 188 9.67 -16.11 6.33
C ASN A 188 9.39 -17.59 6.03
N GLU A 189 8.15 -17.95 5.67
CA GLU A 189 7.81 -19.31 5.23
C GLU A 189 8.57 -19.69 3.94
N LEU A 190 8.69 -18.76 2.99
CA LEU A 190 9.43 -18.97 1.74
C LEU A 190 10.92 -19.18 2.00
N ASP A 191 11.54 -18.30 2.79
CA ASP A 191 12.96 -18.37 3.15
C ASP A 191 13.27 -19.71 3.84
N ALA A 192 12.40 -20.18 4.74
CA ALA A 192 12.55 -21.47 5.40
C ALA A 192 12.47 -22.65 4.42
N ALA A 193 11.57 -22.60 3.44
CA ALA A 193 11.43 -23.63 2.40
C ALA A 193 12.65 -23.66 1.47
N GLU A 194 13.21 -22.50 1.10
CA GLU A 194 14.42 -22.41 0.30
C GLU A 194 15.64 -23.01 1.03
N ASP A 195 15.75 -22.76 2.34
CA ASP A 195 16.80 -23.34 3.17
C ASP A 195 16.66 -24.87 3.30
N GLU A 196 15.43 -25.38 3.45
CA GLU A 196 15.17 -26.82 3.45
C GLU A 196 15.54 -27.45 2.10
N MET A 197 15.14 -26.82 0.98
CA MET A 197 15.49 -27.27 -0.36
C MET A 197 17.01 -27.36 -0.55
N ARG A 198 17.75 -26.34 -0.08
CA ARG A 198 19.22 -26.33 -0.12
C ARG A 198 19.80 -27.48 0.70
N GLY A 199 19.24 -27.76 1.87
CA GLY A 199 19.64 -28.88 2.73
C GLY A 199 19.39 -30.24 2.08
N LEU A 200 18.23 -30.42 1.45
CA LEU A 200 17.90 -31.66 0.72
C LEU A 200 18.82 -31.87 -0.48
N LYS A 201 19.11 -30.81 -1.25
CA LYS A 201 20.03 -30.86 -2.38
C LYS A 201 21.44 -31.27 -1.96
N ALA A 202 21.93 -30.78 -0.81
CA ALA A 202 23.22 -31.20 -0.28
C ALA A 202 23.25 -32.68 0.13
N LYS A 203 22.17 -33.19 0.75
CA LYS A 203 22.04 -34.62 1.08
C LYS A 203 22.01 -35.49 -0.18
N LEU A 204 21.29 -35.06 -1.22
CA LEU A 204 21.21 -35.77 -2.49
C LEU A 204 22.60 -35.93 -3.12
N MET A 205 23.38 -34.84 -3.22
CA MET A 205 24.77 -34.91 -3.69
C MET A 205 25.62 -35.90 -2.87
N GLY A 206 25.43 -35.94 -1.54
CA GLY A 206 26.11 -36.90 -0.69
C GLY A 206 25.76 -38.36 -1.00
N VAL A 207 24.51 -38.65 -1.31
CA VAL A 207 24.04 -39.99 -1.71
C VAL A 207 24.59 -40.36 -3.09
N GLU A 208 24.60 -39.44 -4.06
CA GLU A 208 25.16 -39.64 -5.39
C GLU A 208 26.66 -40.02 -5.32
N MET A 209 27.45 -39.27 -4.53
CA MET A 209 28.87 -39.58 -4.31
C MET A 209 29.08 -40.96 -3.67
N LEU A 210 28.22 -41.36 -2.73
CA LEU A 210 28.30 -42.66 -2.09
C LEU A 210 27.98 -43.78 -3.08
N MET A 211 26.98 -43.59 -3.94
CA MET A 211 26.63 -44.54 -4.99
C MET A 211 27.79 -44.74 -5.97
N GLU A 212 28.41 -43.67 -6.46
CA GLU A 212 29.58 -43.75 -7.35
C GLU A 212 30.73 -44.52 -6.70
N LYS A 213 30.99 -44.27 -5.41
CA LYS A 213 32.01 -44.99 -4.65
C LYS A 213 31.71 -46.49 -4.56
N LEU A 214 30.49 -46.87 -4.17
CA LEU A 214 30.09 -48.27 -4.06
C LEU A 214 30.15 -49.00 -5.40
N VAL A 215 29.71 -48.35 -6.48
CA VAL A 215 29.84 -48.89 -7.84
C VAL A 215 31.31 -49.18 -8.17
N GLY A 216 32.21 -48.23 -7.87
CA GLY A 216 33.65 -48.44 -8.03
C GLY A 216 34.21 -49.61 -7.21
N GLU A 217 33.82 -49.73 -5.94
CA GLU A 217 34.20 -50.84 -5.06
C GLU A 217 33.71 -52.19 -5.59
N ILE A 218 32.46 -52.27 -6.05
CA ILE A 218 31.89 -53.49 -6.66
C ILE A 218 32.69 -53.92 -7.89
N TYR A 219 33.00 -52.98 -8.81
CA TYR A 219 33.81 -53.28 -9.99
C TYR A 219 35.22 -53.76 -9.61
N GLY A 220 35.84 -53.13 -8.60
CA GLY A 220 37.14 -53.53 -8.07
C GLY A 220 37.13 -54.94 -7.49
N LEU A 221 36.11 -55.29 -6.69
CA LEU A 221 35.94 -56.63 -6.14
C LEU A 221 35.70 -57.68 -7.23
N LYS A 222 34.88 -57.37 -8.24
CA LYS A 222 34.62 -58.25 -9.38
C LYS A 222 35.91 -58.56 -10.16
N ALA A 223 36.79 -57.58 -10.33
CA ALA A 223 38.09 -57.78 -10.98
C ALA A 223 39.04 -58.65 -10.15
N LYS A 224 39.07 -58.48 -8.82
CA LYS A 224 39.85 -59.35 -7.91
C LYS A 224 39.33 -60.79 -7.92
N ASN A 225 38.01 -60.97 -7.93
CA ASN A 225 37.39 -62.30 -7.96
C ASN A 225 37.78 -63.09 -9.22
N LYS A 226 37.77 -62.44 -10.40
CA LYS A 226 38.24 -63.06 -11.65
C LYS A 226 39.70 -63.54 -11.57
N LYS A 227 40.58 -62.79 -10.89
CA LYS A 227 41.97 -63.20 -10.70
C LYS A 227 42.07 -64.40 -9.76
N LEU A 228 41.29 -64.40 -8.68
CA LEU A 228 41.20 -65.53 -7.74
C LEU A 228 40.67 -66.79 -8.42
N GLU A 229 39.71 -66.68 -9.33
CA GLU A 229 39.15 -67.80 -10.09
C GLU A 229 40.21 -68.50 -10.96
N VAL A 230 41.12 -67.73 -11.58
CA VAL A 230 42.27 -68.29 -12.30
C VAL A 230 43.19 -69.06 -11.34
N VAL A 231 43.60 -68.43 -10.23
CA VAL A 231 44.47 -69.07 -9.23
C VAL A 231 43.83 -70.32 -8.63
N PHE A 232 42.53 -70.28 -8.37
CA PHE A 232 41.77 -71.40 -7.85
C PHE A 232 41.80 -72.58 -8.82
N THR A 233 41.57 -72.31 -10.11
CA THR A 233 41.60 -73.34 -11.17
C THR A 233 42.99 -73.95 -11.31
N ASP A 234 44.04 -73.13 -11.31
CA ASP A 234 45.43 -73.59 -11.38
C ASP A 234 45.79 -74.54 -10.22
N ILE A 235 45.33 -74.23 -9.00
CA ILE A 235 45.54 -75.09 -7.82
C ILE A 235 44.70 -76.36 -7.92
N ALA A 236 43.45 -76.27 -8.37
CA ALA A 236 42.55 -77.41 -8.48
C ALA A 236 43.00 -78.44 -9.53
N ASP A 237 43.65 -77.99 -10.61
CA ASP A 237 44.16 -78.84 -11.69
C ASP A 237 45.57 -79.41 -11.43
N ALA A 238 46.18 -79.08 -10.28
CA ALA A 238 47.51 -79.57 -9.93
C ALA A 238 47.53 -81.09 -9.63
N PRO A 239 48.62 -81.81 -9.96
CA PRO A 239 48.75 -83.24 -9.62
C PRO A 239 48.80 -83.46 -8.09
N TRP A 240 48.21 -84.58 -7.63
CA TRP A 240 48.22 -85.01 -6.22
C TRP A 240 49.60 -85.39 -5.70
#